data_AF-A0A6A6D8P9-F1
#
_entry.id   AF-A0A6A6D8P9-F1
#
_cell.length_a   1.000
_cell.length_b   1.000
_cell.length_c   1.000
_cell.angle_alpha   90.00
_cell.angle_beta   90.00
_cell.angle_gamma   90.00
#
_symmetry.space_group_name_H-M   'P 1'
#
loop_
_entity.id
_entity.type
_entity.pdbx_description
1 polymer ?
#
loop_
_entity_poly.entity_id
_entity_poly.type
_entity_poly.pdbx_seq_one_letter_code
_entity_poly.pdbx_strand_id
1 'polypeptide(L)' 'LKKSRSLIHISFDNWTTIGGKQALTGICVHHLDESGKVLDYLLGLPQLHGKHSGENI' A
#
# COMPACT_ATOMS: atom_id res chain seq x y z
N LEU A 1 -20.02 -6.27 -2.25
CA LEU A 1 -18.75 -6.93 -1.84
C LEU A 1 -18.74 -8.41 -2.26
N LYS A 2 -18.87 -8.68 -3.56
CA LYS A 2 -18.90 -10.04 -4.12
C LYS A 2 -17.47 -10.50 -4.42
N LYS A 3 -17.03 -11.56 -3.73
CA LYS A 3 -15.95 -12.50 -4.10
C LYS A 3 -14.58 -11.90 -4.43
N SER A 4 -13.83 -11.43 -3.44
CA SER A 4 -12.37 -11.63 -3.52
C SER A 4 -12.09 -13.10 -3.20
N ARG A 5 -11.43 -13.83 -4.12
CA ARG A 5 -11.02 -15.23 -3.92
C ARG A 5 -9.66 -15.33 -3.24
N SER A 6 -8.88 -14.25 -3.20
CA SER A 6 -7.56 -14.23 -2.57
C SER A 6 -7.68 -13.93 -1.09
N LEU A 7 -6.95 -14.70 -0.27
CA LEU A 7 -6.68 -14.38 1.14
C LEU A 7 -5.70 -13.19 1.29
N ILE A 8 -5.28 -12.61 0.18
CA ILE A 8 -4.28 -11.54 0.09
C ILE A 8 -4.94 -10.31 -0.51
N HIS A 9 -4.82 -9.17 0.17
CA HIS A 9 -5.24 -7.84 -0.26
C HIS A 9 -4.02 -6.90 -0.22
N ILE A 10 -3.81 -6.11 -1.27
CA ILE A 10 -2.71 -5.14 -1.34
C ILE A 10 -3.31 -3.74 -1.34
N SER A 11 -2.83 -2.87 -0.46
CA SER A 11 -3.20 -1.46 -0.40
C SER A 11 -2.01 -0.56 -0.72
N PHE A 12 -2.32 0.62 -1.25
CA PHE A 12 -1.37 1.67 -1.56
C PHE A 12 -1.76 2.92 -0.78
N ASP A 13 -0.86 3.42 0.06
CA ASP A 13 -1.04 4.65 0.81
C ASP A 13 -0.10 5.72 0.27
N ASN A 14 -0.64 6.85 -0.17
CA ASN A 14 0.13 7.92 -0.77
C ASN A 14 0.11 9.14 0.14
N TRP A 15 1.28 9.62 0.53
CA TRP A 15 1.40 10.84 1.31
C TRP A 15 2.60 11.67 0.92
N THR A 16 2.59 12.93 1.34
CA THR A 16 3.74 13.82 1.27
C THR A 16 4.24 14.09 2.68
N THR A 17 5.56 14.04 2.89
CA THR A 17 6.16 14.36 4.19
C THR A 17 5.91 15.82 4.57
N ILE A 18 5.94 16.10 5.88
CA ILE A 18 5.82 17.46 6.39
C ILE A 18 6.92 18.34 5.78
N GLY A 19 6.52 19.43 5.12
CA GLY A 19 7.42 20.31 4.37
C GLY A 19 7.52 20.00 2.88
N GLY A 20 6.76 19.04 2.34
CA GLY A 20 6.55 18.87 0.90
C GLY A 20 7.73 18.25 0.14
N LYS A 21 8.77 17.79 0.85
CA LYS A 21 10.06 17.41 0.23
C LYS A 21 10.06 16.00 -0.38
N GLN A 22 9.21 15.11 0.11
CA GLN A 22 9.17 13.73 -0.34
C GLN A 22 7.72 13.28 -0.47
N ALA A 23 7.38 12.82 -1.67
CA ALA A 23 6.18 12.03 -1.92
C ALA A 23 6.53 10.56 -1.70
N LEU A 24 5.76 9.84 -0.90
CA LEU A 24 5.97 8.42 -0.62
C LEU A 24 4.70 7.63 -0.96
N THR A 25 4.92 6.39 -1.42
CA THR A 25 3.86 5.38 -1.57
C THR A 25 4.19 4.20 -0.68
N GLY A 26 3.39 3.96 0.35
CA GLY A 26 3.43 2.73 1.13
C GLY A 26 2.70 1.62 0.39
N ILE A 27 3.34 0.47 0.20
CA ILE A 27 2.73 -0.73 -0.38
C ILE A 27 2.58 -1.76 0.74
N CYS A 28 1.36 -2.03 1.15
CA CYS A 28 1.05 -2.93 2.27
C CYS A 28 0.28 -4.15 1.78
N VAL A 29 0.64 -5.33 2.27
CA VAL A 29 -0.13 -6.55 2.06
C VAL A 29 -0.83 -6.94 3.36
N HIS A 30 -2.10 -7.28 3.22
CA HIS A 30 -2.99 -7.73 4.27
C HIS A 30 -3.42 -9.16 3.93
N HIS A 31 -3.17 -10.12 4.82
CA HIS A 31 -3.68 -11.47 4.62
C HIS A 31 -4.18 -12.11 5.91
N LEU A 32 -4.98 -13.16 5.76
CA LEU A 32 -5.40 -13.98 6.89
C LEU A 32 -4.41 -15.13 7.10
N ASP A 33 -4.06 -15.40 8.34
CA ASP A 33 -3.38 -16.65 8.71
C ASP A 33 -4.39 -17.82 8.86
N GLU A 34 -3.89 -19.01 9.18
CA GLU A 34 -4.70 -20.22 9.34
C GLU A 34 -5.76 -20.09 10.46
N SER A 35 -5.57 -19.18 11.41
CA SER A 35 -6.52 -18.89 12.49
C SER A 35 -7.56 -17.83 12.11
N GLY A 36 -7.46 -17.24 10.91
CA GLY A 36 -8.32 -16.15 10.47
C GLY A 36 -7.92 -14.79 11.06
N LYS A 37 -6.70 -14.65 11.59
CA LYS A 37 -6.16 -13.37 12.05
C LYS A 37 -5.60 -12.59 10.87
N VAL A 38 -5.90 -11.29 10.81
CA VAL A 38 -5.30 -10.36 9.84
C VAL A 38 -3.84 -10.10 10.21
N LEU A 39 -2.95 -10.29 9.24
CA LEU A 39 -1.54 -9.96 9.30
C LEU A 39 -1.21 -8.92 8.22
N ASP A 40 -0.48 -7.88 8.62
CA ASP A 40 -0.10 -6.76 7.77
C ASP A 40 1.41 -6.72 7.59
N TYR A 41 1.87 -6.63 6.34
CA TYR A 41 3.30 -6.51 6.01
C TYR A 41 3.55 -5.34 5.07
N LEU A 42 4.57 -4.53 5.37
CA LEU A 42 5.09 -3.52 4.45
C LEU A 42 5.94 -4.21 3.38
N LEU A 43 5.50 -4.14 2.12
CA LEU A 43 6.24 -4.68 0.98
C LEU A 43 7.27 -3.68 0.44
N GLY A 44 6.96 -2.38 0.53
CA GLY A 44 7.84 -1.35 0.02
C GLY A 44 7.39 0.06 0.41
N LEU A 45 8.37 0.96 0.41
CA LEU A 45 8.17 2.39 0.64
C LEU A 45 8.92 3.22 -0.41
N PRO A 46 8.59 3.11 -1.70
CA PRO A 46 9.19 3.94 -2.74
C PRO A 46 8.90 5.43 -2.53
N GLN A 47 9.89 6.25 -2.88
CA GLN A 47 9.70 7.67 -3.09
C GLN A 47 9.17 7.93 -4.49
N LEU A 48 8.05 8.64 -4.56
CA LEU A 48 7.47 9.15 -5.80
C LEU A 48 8.30 10.34 -6.30
N HIS A 49 8.80 10.24 -7.52
CA HIS A 49 9.46 11.34 -8.22
C HIS A 49 8.48 11.99 -9.19
N GLY A 50 8.32 13.30 -9.12
CA GLY A 50 7.41 14.05 -9.99
C GLY A 50 6.01 14.23 -9.40
N LYS A 51 5.03 14.55 -10.26
CA LYS A 51 3.66 14.84 -9.83
C LYS A 51 2.96 13.55 -9.42
N HIS A 52 2.12 13.63 -8.38
CA HIS A 52 1.19 12.55 -8.01
C HIS A 52 0.18 12.30 -9.14
N SER A 53 0.52 11.43 -10.10
CA SER A 53 -0.37 10.92 -11.12
C SER A 53 -0.46 9.40 -11.03
N GLY A 54 -1.56 8.83 -11.52
CA GLY A 54 -1.73 7.38 -11.55
C GLY A 54 -0.69 6.64 -12.38
N GLU A 55 -0.01 7.33 -13.32
CA GLU A 55 1.07 6.72 -14.11
C GLU A 55 2.39 6.56 -13.33
N ASN A 56 2.57 7.35 -12.27
CA ASN A 56 3.78 7.32 -11.45
C ASN A 56 3.66 6.39 -10.23
N ILE A 57 2.47 5.80 -10.00
CA ILE A 57 2.15 4.86 -8.92
C ILE A 57 2.25 3.42 -9.43
#